data_AF-A0A936U358-F1
#
_entry.id   AF-A0A936U358-F1
#
_cell.length_a   1.000
_cell.length_b   1.000
_cell.length_c   1.000
_cell.angle_alpha   90.00
_cell.angle_beta   90.00
_cell.angle_gamma   90.00
#
_symmetry.space_group_name_H-M   'P 1'
#
loop_
_entity.id
_entity.type
_entity.pdbx_description
1 polymer ?
#
loop_
_entity_poly.entity_id
_entity_poly.type
_entity_poly.pdbx_seq_one_letter_code
_entity_poly.pdbx_strand_id
1 'polypeptide(L)'
;MRLTSPPPEDLPTRLAWGELHLESDLQAQLDRFGLAGLTVNEAPSLAELLSPAPPGAPGEPMRRLCDVAILPGPPSALRAGRPRPTAWLLFRGPHPPIPTIVEAGRLLQALDGQRSVAQAAQAAGLPVQQAEELAEALRVWAR
;
A
#
# COMPACT_ATOMS: atom_id res chain seq x y z
N MET A 1 8.16 -39.85 -21.01
CA MET A 1 6.85 -40.48 -21.28
C MET A 1 5.95 -39.42 -21.91
N ARG A 2 5.47 -39.59 -23.15
CA ARG A 2 4.58 -38.63 -23.81
C ARG A 2 3.13 -39.07 -23.58
N LEU A 3 2.28 -38.17 -23.10
CA LEU A 3 0.84 -38.38 -23.03
C LEU A 3 0.27 -38.31 -24.46
N THR A 4 -0.38 -39.37 -24.92
CA THR A 4 -0.93 -39.51 -26.28
C THR A 4 -2.40 -39.11 -26.40
N SER A 5 -3.03 -38.73 -25.29
CA SER A 5 -4.41 -38.29 -25.23
C SER A 5 -4.58 -37.24 -24.12
N PRO A 6 -5.55 -36.32 -24.25
CA PRO A 6 -5.85 -35.36 -23.20
C PRO A 6 -6.35 -36.08 -21.94
N PRO A 7 -6.03 -35.58 -20.72
CA PRO A 7 -6.54 -36.15 -19.48
C PRO A 7 -8.08 -36.04 -19.43
N PRO A 8 -8.76 -37.01 -18.79
CA PRO A 8 -10.21 -36.94 -18.58
C PRO A 8 -10.62 -35.75 -17.70
N GLU A 9 -11.82 -35.20 -17.90
CA GLU A 9 -12.32 -34.02 -17.15
C GLU A 9 -13.16 -34.39 -15.91
N ASP A 10 -13.01 -35.61 -15.39
CA ASP A 10 -13.74 -36.04 -14.20
C ASP A 10 -13.29 -35.31 -12.92
N LEU A 11 -14.13 -35.33 -11.89
CA LEU A 11 -13.86 -34.66 -10.62
C LEU A 11 -12.50 -35.08 -10.00
N PRO A 12 -12.12 -36.38 -9.97
CA PRO A 12 -10.81 -36.80 -9.48
C PRO A 12 -9.64 -36.21 -10.27
N THR A 13 -9.73 -36.17 -11.60
CA THR A 13 -8.66 -35.61 -12.44
C THR A 13 -8.54 -34.11 -12.23
N ARG A 14 -9.66 -33.40 -12.11
CA ARG A 14 -9.65 -31.95 -11.81
C ARG A 14 -9.02 -31.63 -10.45
N LEU A 15 -9.25 -32.47 -9.43
CA LEU A 15 -8.61 -32.32 -8.12
C LEU A 15 -7.10 -32.56 -8.21
N ALA A 16 -6.67 -33.63 -8.88
CA ALA A 16 -5.25 -33.92 -9.09
C ALA A 16 -4.54 -32.80 -9.89
N TRP A 17 -5.21 -32.22 -10.89
CA TRP A 17 -4.70 -31.02 -11.58
C TRP A 17 -4.60 -29.82 -10.65
N GLY A 18 -5.60 -29.58 -9.79
CA GLY A 18 -5.56 -28.50 -8.81
C GLY A 18 -4.37 -28.62 -7.86
N GLU A 19 -4.10 -29.82 -7.35
CA GLU A 19 -2.95 -30.12 -6.50
C GLU A 19 -1.61 -29.89 -7.23
N LEU A 20 -1.49 -30.38 -8.47
CA LEU A 20 -0.30 -30.17 -9.29
C LEU A 20 -0.03 -28.68 -9.59
N HIS A 21 -1.07 -27.89 -9.83
CA HIS A 21 -0.91 -26.44 -10.04
C HIS A 21 -0.47 -25.74 -8.75
N LEU A 22 -1.07 -26.08 -7.61
CA LEU A 22 -0.65 -25.53 -6.31
C LEU A 22 0.81 -25.86 -5.99
N GLU A 23 1.23 -27.10 -6.22
CA GLU A 23 2.63 -27.51 -6.04
C GLU A 23 3.56 -26.81 -7.03
N SER A 24 3.12 -26.61 -8.28
CA SER A 24 3.89 -25.88 -9.30
C SER A 24 4.08 -24.40 -8.94
N ASP A 25 3.04 -23.74 -8.42
CA ASP A 25 3.11 -22.35 -8.00
C ASP A 25 4.03 -22.20 -6.79
N LEU A 26 3.94 -23.10 -5.82
CA LEU A 26 4.82 -23.13 -4.65
C LEU A 26 6.27 -23.41 -5.03
N GLN A 27 6.52 -24.32 -5.98
CA GLN A 27 7.86 -24.59 -6.50
C GLN A 27 8.42 -23.36 -7.22
N ALA A 28 7.62 -22.67 -8.03
CA ALA A 28 8.04 -21.44 -8.71
C ALA A 28 8.39 -20.33 -7.69
N GLN A 29 7.64 -20.21 -6.60
CA GLN A 29 7.94 -19.27 -5.52
C GLN A 29 9.22 -19.65 -4.77
N LEU A 30 9.42 -20.95 -4.50
CA LEU A 30 10.64 -21.48 -3.87
C LEU A 30 11.87 -21.25 -4.74
N ASP A 31 11.78 -21.52 -6.04
CA ASP A 31 12.87 -21.30 -7.00
C ASP A 31 13.25 -19.82 -7.11
N ARG A 32 12.26 -18.92 -6.97
CA ARG A 32 12.44 -17.47 -7.14
C ARG A 32 12.89 -16.75 -5.87
N PHE A 33 12.42 -17.18 -4.71
CA PHE A 33 12.60 -16.46 -3.44
C PHE A 33 13.11 -17.33 -2.29
N GLY A 34 13.47 -18.59 -2.56
CA GLY A 34 13.88 -19.55 -1.53
C GLY A 34 12.73 -19.90 -0.58
N LEU A 35 13.06 -20.48 0.58
CA LEU A 35 12.05 -20.94 1.56
C LEU A 35 11.10 -19.82 2.03
N ALA A 36 11.53 -18.55 1.97
CA ALA A 36 10.69 -17.41 2.30
C ALA A 36 9.50 -17.23 1.32
N GLY A 37 9.68 -17.61 0.04
CA GLY A 37 8.64 -17.56 -0.98
C GLY A 37 7.43 -18.45 -0.69
N LEU A 38 7.61 -19.51 0.11
CA LEU A 38 6.51 -20.39 0.54
C LEU A 38 5.58 -19.76 1.58
N THR A 39 6.00 -18.63 2.19
CA THR A 39 5.21 -17.93 3.24
C THR A 39 4.47 -16.71 2.72
N VAL A 40 4.75 -16.30 1.48
CA VAL A 40 4.19 -15.08 0.89
C VAL A 40 3.63 -15.43 -0.49
N ASN A 41 2.38 -15.94 -0.51
CA ASN A 41 1.67 -16.32 -1.74
C ASN A 41 1.44 -15.16 -2.73
N GLU A 42 1.78 -13.92 -2.35
CA GLU A 42 1.50 -12.70 -3.11
C GLU A 42 2.67 -11.71 -3.13
N ALA A 43 3.93 -12.20 -3.07
CA ALA A 43 5.06 -11.30 -3.19
C ALA A 43 5.11 -10.71 -4.62
N PRO A 44 4.96 -9.37 -4.79
CA PRO A 44 5.09 -8.76 -6.10
C PRO A 44 6.49 -9.02 -6.65
N SER A 45 6.57 -9.31 -7.94
CA SER A 45 7.85 -9.45 -8.64
C SER A 45 8.66 -8.17 -8.58
N LEU A 46 9.99 -8.28 -8.68
CA LEU A 46 10.87 -7.11 -8.75
C LEU A 46 10.47 -6.15 -9.90
N ALA A 47 9.97 -6.68 -11.02
CA ALA A 47 9.48 -5.86 -12.12
C ALA A 47 8.20 -5.09 -11.75
N GLU A 48 7.28 -5.70 -10.99
CA GLU A 48 6.06 -5.04 -10.48
C GLU A 48 6.40 -4.00 -9.39
N LEU A 49 7.42 -4.26 -8.57
CA LEU A 49 7.92 -3.30 -7.60
C LEU A 49 8.59 -2.08 -8.26
N LEU A 50 9.14 -2.24 -9.46
CA LEU A 50 9.83 -1.18 -10.21
C LEU A 50 8.96 -0.52 -11.28
N SER A 51 7.78 -1.07 -11.55
CA SER A 51 6.82 -0.50 -12.51
C SER A 51 6.11 0.73 -11.92
N PRO A 52 5.66 1.69 -12.77
CA PRO A 52 4.84 2.80 -12.31
C PRO A 52 3.62 2.30 -11.55
N ALA A 53 3.25 2.97 -10.45
CA ALA A 53 2.07 2.61 -9.68
C ALA A 53 0.84 2.55 -10.60
N PRO A 54 0.02 1.47 -10.55
CA PRO A 54 -1.18 1.38 -11.36
C PRO A 54 -2.10 2.56 -11.05
N PRO A 55 -2.91 3.03 -12.03
CA PRO A 55 -3.91 4.07 -11.76
C PRO A 55 -4.82 3.59 -10.63
N GLY A 56 -4.80 4.34 -9.52
CA GLY A 56 -5.57 3.98 -8.33
C GLY A 56 -7.07 4.08 -8.59
N ALA A 57 -7.84 3.13 -8.03
CA ALA A 57 -9.27 3.32 -7.84
C ALA A 57 -9.49 4.16 -6.57
N PRO A 58 -10.59 4.95 -6.48
CA PRO A 58 -10.98 5.59 -5.23
C PRO A 58 -11.07 4.53 -4.11
N GLY A 59 -10.21 4.68 -3.10
CA GLY A 59 -10.18 3.79 -1.94
C GLY A 59 -11.24 4.16 -0.90
N GLU A 60 -11.28 3.38 0.19
CA GLU A 60 -12.03 3.79 1.38
C GLU A 60 -11.50 5.15 1.90
N PRO A 61 -12.39 6.02 2.42
CA PRO A 61 -11.96 7.28 3.01
C PRO A 61 -11.01 7.03 4.19
N MET A 62 -10.04 7.93 4.37
CA MET A 62 -9.10 7.83 5.48
C MET A 62 -9.85 7.88 6.83
N ARG A 63 -9.52 6.92 7.70
CA ARG A 63 -10.09 6.81 9.04
C ARG A 63 -9.06 7.22 10.08
N ARG A 64 -9.48 8.04 11.05
CA ARG A 64 -8.68 8.30 12.26
C ARG A 64 -8.73 7.06 13.14
N LEU A 65 -7.56 6.52 13.51
CA LEU A 65 -7.46 5.31 14.33
C LEU A 65 -7.39 5.61 15.83
N CYS A 66 -6.82 6.73 16.23
CA CYS A 66 -6.74 7.16 17.63
C CYS A 66 -6.68 8.67 17.76
N ASP A 67 -6.97 9.17 18.96
CA ASP A 67 -6.84 10.59 19.25
C ASP A 67 -5.39 11.03 19.41
N VAL A 68 -4.61 10.19 20.10
CA VAL A 68 -3.19 10.38 20.42
C VAL A 68 -2.47 9.04 20.32
N ALA A 69 -1.32 9.02 19.65
CA ALA A 69 -0.36 7.92 19.71
C ALA A 69 1.02 8.47 20.06
N ILE A 70 1.77 7.76 20.91
CA ILE A 70 3.16 8.07 21.20
C ILE A 70 4.01 7.36 20.14
N LEU A 71 4.32 8.07 19.06
CA LEU A 71 5.18 7.60 17.99
C LEU A 71 6.36 8.57 17.85
N PRO A 72 7.56 8.08 17.48
CA PRO A 72 8.68 8.97 17.17
C PRO A 72 8.26 10.01 16.12
N GLY A 73 8.83 11.21 16.16
CA GLY A 73 8.66 12.18 15.05
C GLY A 73 9.36 11.68 13.78
N PRO A 74 9.35 12.46 12.69
CA PRO A 74 10.18 12.14 11.53
C PRO A 74 11.65 12.06 11.96
N PRO A 75 12.46 11.14 11.39
CA PRO A 75 13.84 10.93 11.80
C PRO A 75 14.70 12.21 11.83
N SER A 76 14.44 13.15 10.91
CA SER A 76 15.09 14.46 10.85
C SER A 76 14.81 15.34 12.07
N ALA A 77 13.58 15.34 12.60
CA ALA A 77 13.20 16.11 13.78
C ALA A 77 13.80 15.54 15.07
N LEU A 78 13.85 14.20 15.18
CA LEU A 78 14.47 13.51 16.31
C LEU A 78 15.98 13.80 16.38
N ARG A 79 16.68 13.73 15.25
CA ARG A 79 18.11 14.07 15.17
C ARG A 79 18.41 15.50 15.61
N ALA A 80 17.47 16.41 15.37
CA ALA A 80 17.59 17.82 15.75
C ALA A 80 17.20 18.11 17.21
N GLY A 81 16.77 17.11 17.99
CA GLY A 81 16.30 17.29 19.37
C GLY A 81 15.04 18.15 19.49
N ARG A 82 14.26 18.26 18.40
CA ARG A 82 13.07 19.13 18.32
C ARG A 82 11.82 18.27 18.13
N PRO A 83 11.20 17.76 19.21
CA PRO A 83 9.94 17.05 19.07
C PRO A 83 8.90 17.98 18.47
N ARG A 84 8.25 17.54 17.39
CA ARG A 84 7.17 18.26 16.73
C ARG A 84 5.94 17.36 16.63
N PRO A 85 4.72 17.91 16.75
CA PRO A 85 3.51 17.17 16.41
C PRO A 85 3.64 16.57 15.02
N THR A 86 3.41 15.26 14.92
CA THR A 86 3.59 14.46 13.71
C THR A 86 2.35 13.59 13.52
N ALA A 87 1.79 13.59 12.32
CA ALA A 87 0.77 12.64 11.93
C ALA A 87 1.42 11.39 11.33
N TRP A 88 0.76 10.25 11.41
CA TRP A 88 1.26 8.99 10.86
C TRP A 88 0.23 8.36 9.93
N LEU A 89 0.65 8.06 8.70
CA LEU A 89 -0.15 7.37 7.71
C LEU A 89 0.07 5.86 7.86
N LEU A 90 -1.03 5.14 8.05
CA LEU A 90 -1.06 3.69 8.20
C LEU A 90 -1.82 3.08 7.03
N PHE A 91 -1.25 2.07 6.38
CA PHE A 91 -1.78 1.45 5.18
C PHE A 91 -2.29 0.03 5.49
N ARG A 92 -3.32 -0.42 4.76
CA ARG A 92 -3.69 -1.83 4.74
C ARG A 92 -2.71 -2.57 3.82
N GLY A 93 -1.73 -3.26 4.40
CA GLY A 93 -0.71 -4.01 3.65
C GLY A 93 0.66 -3.96 4.33
N PRO A 94 1.69 -4.60 3.74
CA PRO A 94 3.04 -4.68 4.30
C PRO A 94 3.85 -3.37 4.12
N HIS A 95 3.19 -2.21 4.17
CA HIS A 95 3.85 -0.93 4.03
C HIS A 95 4.23 -0.37 5.42
N PRO A 96 5.45 0.15 5.59
CA PRO A 96 5.83 0.78 6.84
C PRO A 96 4.96 2.03 7.10
N PRO A 97 4.66 2.34 8.38
CA PRO A 97 4.05 3.60 8.75
C PRO A 97 4.87 4.79 8.20
N ILE A 98 4.19 5.82 7.70
CA ILE A 98 4.84 7.01 7.15
C ILE A 98 4.57 8.22 8.05
N PRO A 99 5.61 8.85 8.63
CA PRO A 99 5.44 10.10 9.37
C PRO A 99 5.20 11.25 8.40
N THR A 100 4.26 12.13 8.74
CA THR A 100 3.93 13.34 7.99
C THR A 100 3.60 14.49 8.95
N ILE A 101 3.50 15.71 8.42
CA ILE A 101 3.08 16.85 9.23
C ILE A 101 1.56 16.80 9.49
N VAL A 102 1.11 17.38 10.61
CA VAL A 102 -0.28 17.27 11.07
C VAL A 102 -1.27 17.85 10.05
N GLU A 103 -0.90 18.96 9.42
CA GLU A 103 -1.69 19.67 8.42
C GLU A 103 -1.94 18.79 7.19
N ALA A 104 -0.91 18.07 6.72
CA ALA A 104 -1.03 17.13 5.61
C ALA A 104 -1.97 15.98 5.97
N GLY A 105 -1.89 15.44 7.19
CA GLY A 105 -2.82 14.42 7.68
C GLY A 105 -4.28 14.90 7.70
N ARG A 106 -4.53 16.13 8.15
CA ARG A 106 -5.88 16.74 8.15
C ARG A 106 -6.41 16.97 6.74
N LEU A 107 -5.56 17.47 5.84
CA LEU A 107 -5.92 17.67 4.43
C LEU A 107 -6.28 16.34 3.76
N LEU A 108 -5.45 15.31 3.95
CA LEU A 108 -5.71 13.96 3.45
C LEU A 108 -6.98 13.35 4.02
N GLN A 109 -7.27 13.54 5.31
CA GLN A 109 -8.52 13.10 5.92
C GLN A 109 -9.75 13.84 5.35
N ALA A 110 -9.58 15.11 4.98
CA ALA A 110 -10.64 15.90 4.37
C ALA A 110 -10.87 15.54 2.89
N LEU A 111 -9.90 14.91 2.23
CA LEU A 111 -10.02 14.37 0.87
C LEU A 111 -10.75 13.02 0.92
N ASP A 112 -12.02 13.02 0.55
CA ASP A 112 -12.88 11.83 0.43
C ASP A 112 -12.94 11.27 -1.00
N GLY A 113 -12.06 11.76 -1.89
CA GLY A 113 -12.06 11.42 -3.32
C GLY A 113 -13.15 12.14 -4.14
N GLN A 114 -14.05 12.89 -3.51
CA GLN A 114 -15.10 13.68 -4.18
C GLN A 114 -14.85 15.19 -4.09
N ARG A 115 -14.08 15.63 -3.08
CA ARG A 115 -13.74 17.04 -2.85
C ARG A 115 -12.55 17.52 -3.66
N SER A 116 -12.63 18.75 -4.15
CA SER A 116 -11.45 19.47 -4.65
C SER A 116 -10.50 19.84 -3.51
N VAL A 117 -9.25 20.15 -3.83
CA VAL A 117 -8.24 20.59 -2.85
C VAL A 117 -8.73 21.81 -2.06
N ALA A 118 -9.40 22.77 -2.70
CA ALA A 118 -9.96 23.94 -2.04
C ALA A 118 -11.07 23.59 -1.03
N GLN A 119 -11.95 22.64 -1.38
CA GLN A 119 -13.00 22.16 -0.46
C GLN A 119 -12.40 21.39 0.72
N ALA A 120 -11.37 20.58 0.47
CA ALA A 120 -10.63 19.89 1.52
C ALA A 120 -9.86 20.85 2.44
N ALA A 121 -9.28 21.93 1.88
CA ALA A 121 -8.60 22.98 2.64
C ALA A 121 -9.56 23.67 3.61
N GLN A 122 -10.76 24.03 3.15
CA GLN A 122 -11.79 24.63 3.98
C GLN A 122 -12.21 23.70 5.13
N ALA A 123 -12.44 22.41 4.83
CA ALA A 123 -12.79 21.41 5.84
C ALA A 123 -11.65 21.14 6.85
N ALA A 124 -10.40 21.26 6.42
CA ALA A 124 -9.21 21.10 7.26
C ALA A 124 -8.82 22.38 8.04
N GLY A 125 -9.49 23.52 7.78
CA GLY A 125 -9.15 24.82 8.37
C GLY A 125 -7.81 25.37 7.90
N LEU A 126 -7.41 25.06 6.66
CA LEU A 126 -6.14 25.47 6.07
C LEU A 126 -6.34 26.57 5.01
N PRO A 127 -5.40 27.52 4.86
CA PRO A 127 -5.35 28.39 3.69
C PRO A 127 -5.23 27.55 2.40
N VAL A 128 -5.99 27.92 1.36
CA VAL A 128 -6.04 27.17 0.10
C VAL A 128 -4.64 27.03 -0.52
N GLN A 129 -3.85 28.11 -0.53
CA GLN A 129 -2.48 28.09 -1.06
C GLN A 129 -1.59 27.08 -0.33
N GLN A 130 -1.67 27.03 1.01
CA GLN A 130 -0.94 26.05 1.81
C GLN A 130 -1.41 24.62 1.48
N ALA A 131 -2.71 24.40 1.29
CA ALA A 131 -3.24 23.10 0.93
C ALA A 131 -2.80 22.64 -0.47
N GLU A 132 -2.68 23.56 -1.44
CA GLU A 132 -2.17 23.26 -2.78
C GLU A 132 -0.69 22.86 -2.74
N GLU A 133 0.14 23.59 -1.99
CA GLU A 133 1.55 23.25 -1.78
C GLU A 133 1.70 21.86 -1.15
N LEU A 134 0.87 21.55 -0.14
CA LEU A 134 0.86 20.24 0.51
C LEU A 134 0.38 19.13 -0.43
N ALA A 135 -0.66 19.37 -1.22
CA ALA A 135 -1.17 18.40 -2.19
C ALA A 135 -0.13 18.07 -3.26
N GLU A 136 0.61 19.06 -3.74
CA GLU A 136 1.69 18.84 -4.70
C GLU A 136 2.87 18.08 -4.10
N ALA A 137 3.28 18.42 -2.87
CA ALA A 137 4.32 17.68 -2.16
C ALA A 137 3.94 16.20 -1.94
N LEU A 138 2.67 15.93 -1.63
CA LEU A 138 2.14 14.56 -1.46
C LEU A 138 2.07 13.79 -2.78
N ARG A 139 1.80 14.46 -3.91
CA ARG A 139 1.83 13.82 -5.24
C ARG A 139 3.22 13.34 -5.64
N VAL A 140 4.26 14.09 -5.29
CA VAL A 140 5.65 13.68 -5.54
C VAL A 140 6.01 12.41 -4.76
N TRP A 141 5.46 12.23 -3.56
CA TRP A 141 5.65 11.03 -2.74
C TRP A 141 4.90 9.79 -3.25
N ALA A 142 3.89 9.97 -4.09
CA ALA A 142 3.10 8.88 -4.67
C ALA A 142 3.67 8.36 -6.00
N ARG A 143 4.79 8.94 -6.49
CA ARG A 143 5.52 8.49 -7.67
C ARG A 143 6.76 7.71 -7.26
#